data_AF-A0A2A2DLH0-F1
#
_entry.id   AF-A0A2A2DLH0-F1
#
_cell.length_a   1.000
_cell.length_b   1.000
_cell.length_c   1.000
_cell.angle_alpha   90.00
_cell.angle_beta   90.00
_cell.angle_gamma   90.00
#
_symmetry.space_group_name_H-M   'P 1'
#
loop_
_entity.id
_entity.type
_entity.pdbx_description
1 polymer ?
#
loop_
_entity_poly.entity_id
_entity_poly.type
_entity_poly.pdbx_seq_one_letter_code
_entity_poly.pdbx_strand_id
1 'polypeptide(L)'
;GVSGEHIADYICAVEFGWGKDWDGHDKGADGKWLEGVPSASKTGKLSAGGSPKAKHVLYKLSDGANGTGIDAVWRANPSNNGGEKFAIVEAKASRDEDAPKFMRKLNNMRKPGVGSKLGVSGLGDPSTLLEPIESEQDASSKNSPSTKNTGRSKKLPSKSSKTSTTKSKDVLVQMSVEWILSNLQKAVGNRILAAQVEASYSRHLFYSPLYHPSSSPKEHAEARINNANESEHHIHKAFHYNETEVKAFVNKRKKSLTKKHGALNTLKIEA
;
A
#
# COMPACT_ATOMS: atom_id res chain seq x y z
N GLY A 1 -1.79 4.14 -8.50
CA GLY A 1 -1.47 2.73 -8.26
C GLY A 1 -0.34 2.34 -9.17
N VAL A 2 -0.66 2.09 -10.44
CA VAL A 2 0.26 1.60 -11.48
C VAL A 2 1.62 2.30 -11.53
N SER A 3 1.70 3.63 -11.64
CA SER A 3 3.01 4.33 -11.66
C SER A 3 3.83 4.07 -10.39
N GLY A 4 3.18 3.91 -9.24
CA GLY A 4 3.85 3.55 -7.99
C GLY A 4 4.34 2.09 -7.98
N GLU A 5 3.52 1.14 -8.46
CA GLU A 5 3.90 -0.28 -8.59
C GLU A 5 5.08 -0.46 -9.55
N HIS A 6 5.05 0.24 -10.69
CA HIS A 6 6.14 0.28 -11.66
C HIS A 6 7.44 0.83 -11.07
N ILE A 7 7.38 1.99 -10.39
CA ILE A 7 8.55 2.58 -9.71
C ILE A 7 9.08 1.63 -8.62
N ALA A 8 8.20 1.01 -7.83
CA ALA A 8 8.61 0.08 -6.77
C ALA A 8 9.29 -1.17 -7.33
N ASP A 9 8.78 -1.75 -8.43
CA ASP A 9 9.41 -2.88 -9.11
C ASP A 9 10.79 -2.50 -9.64
N TYR A 10 10.96 -1.32 -10.24
CA TYR A 10 12.27 -0.84 -10.67
C TYR A 10 13.25 -0.74 -9.51
N ILE A 11 12.85 -0.11 -8.40
CA ILE A 11 13.74 0.05 -7.23
C ILE A 11 14.16 -1.34 -6.69
N CYS A 12 13.23 -2.28 -6.59
CA CYS A 12 13.54 -3.64 -6.14
C CYS A 12 14.46 -4.37 -7.13
N ALA A 13 14.18 -4.25 -8.43
CA ALA A 13 14.92 -4.96 -9.47
C ALA A 13 16.35 -4.43 -9.64
N VAL A 14 16.47 -3.11 -9.78
CA VAL A 14 17.68 -2.41 -10.21
C VAL A 14 18.44 -1.85 -9.01
N GLU A 15 17.82 -1.00 -8.19
CA GLU A 15 18.54 -0.32 -7.10
C GLU A 15 18.93 -1.27 -5.97
N PHE A 16 18.04 -2.19 -5.60
CA PHE A 16 18.35 -3.26 -4.64
C PHE A 16 19.03 -4.48 -5.29
N GLY A 17 19.06 -4.54 -6.62
CA GLY A 17 19.70 -5.60 -7.38
C GLY A 17 19.03 -6.96 -7.28
N TRP A 18 17.77 -7.05 -6.82
CA TRP A 18 17.07 -8.34 -6.68
C TRP A 18 16.57 -8.88 -8.01
N GLY A 19 16.49 -8.02 -9.04
CA GLY A 19 15.99 -8.34 -10.38
C GLY A 19 17.05 -8.32 -11.46
N LYS A 20 18.34 -8.42 -11.11
CA LYS A 20 19.47 -8.33 -12.05
C LYS A 20 19.41 -9.27 -13.26
N ASP A 21 18.69 -10.39 -13.13
CA ASP A 21 18.55 -11.40 -14.17
C ASP A 21 17.36 -11.11 -15.10
N TRP A 22 16.58 -10.06 -14.85
CA TRP A 22 15.47 -9.63 -15.70
C TRP A 22 16.00 -8.87 -16.92
N ASP A 23 15.48 -9.16 -18.11
CA ASP A 23 16.06 -8.71 -19.38
C ASP A 23 15.74 -7.26 -19.79
N GLY A 24 14.98 -6.53 -18.98
CA GLY A 24 14.75 -5.09 -19.17
C GLY A 24 13.56 -4.57 -18.38
N HIS A 25 13.72 -3.42 -17.73
CA HIS A 25 12.59 -2.76 -17.08
C HIS A 25 11.52 -2.35 -18.11
N ASP A 26 10.29 -2.11 -17.67
CA ASP A 26 9.16 -1.72 -18.53
C ASP A 26 8.74 -2.72 -19.64
N LYS A 27 9.22 -3.96 -19.59
CA LYS A 27 8.83 -5.02 -20.53
C LYS A 27 7.53 -5.74 -20.19
N GLY A 28 7.07 -5.69 -18.93
CA GLY A 28 5.83 -6.36 -18.54
C GLY A 28 5.86 -7.86 -18.91
N ALA A 29 4.75 -8.34 -19.47
CA ALA A 29 4.62 -9.73 -19.94
C ALA A 29 5.57 -10.12 -21.08
N ASP A 30 6.17 -9.15 -21.78
CA ASP A 30 7.11 -9.38 -22.87
C ASP A 30 8.55 -9.64 -22.37
N GLY A 31 8.81 -9.42 -21.07
CA GLY A 31 10.12 -9.63 -20.47
C GLY A 31 10.36 -11.07 -20.01
N LYS A 32 11.63 -11.38 -19.71
CA LYS A 32 12.05 -12.71 -19.27
C LYS A 32 13.22 -12.66 -18.29
N TRP A 33 13.34 -13.72 -17.50
CA TRP A 33 14.48 -13.96 -16.64
C TRP A 33 15.57 -14.72 -17.43
N LEU A 34 16.73 -14.10 -17.60
CA LEU A 34 17.86 -14.60 -18.39
C LEU A 34 18.51 -15.83 -17.76
N GLU A 35 18.58 -15.87 -16.43
CA GLU A 35 19.25 -16.93 -15.67
C GLU A 35 18.25 -17.90 -15.01
N GLY A 36 17.01 -17.94 -15.50
CA GLY A 36 15.92 -18.78 -15.00
C GLY A 36 14.96 -18.08 -14.04
N VAL A 37 13.80 -18.70 -13.81
CA VAL A 37 12.68 -18.09 -13.07
C VAL A 37 13.01 -17.95 -11.57
N PRO A 38 12.65 -16.83 -10.92
CA PRO A 38 12.81 -16.64 -9.48
C PRO A 38 12.10 -17.70 -8.65
N SER A 39 12.68 -18.02 -7.50
CA SER A 39 12.18 -19.07 -6.62
C SER A 39 12.57 -18.78 -5.16
N ALA A 40 12.33 -19.73 -4.26
CA ALA A 40 12.78 -19.63 -2.88
C ALA A 40 14.32 -19.49 -2.75
N SER A 41 15.09 -19.99 -3.73
CA SER A 41 16.55 -19.93 -3.74
C SER A 41 17.13 -18.90 -4.71
N LYS A 42 16.37 -18.49 -5.73
CA LYS A 42 16.81 -17.54 -6.76
C LYS A 42 16.13 -16.18 -6.61
N THR A 43 16.93 -15.11 -6.56
CA THR A 43 16.44 -13.73 -6.42
C THR A 43 15.52 -13.32 -7.56
N GLY A 44 14.56 -12.46 -7.25
CA GLY A 44 13.63 -11.90 -8.22
C GLY A 44 12.20 -11.86 -7.71
N LYS A 45 11.29 -11.36 -8.55
CA LYS A 45 9.89 -11.21 -8.18
C LYS A 45 9.19 -12.58 -8.16
N LEU A 46 8.49 -12.88 -7.08
CA LEU A 46 7.76 -14.12 -6.85
C LEU A 46 6.26 -13.99 -7.10
N SER A 47 5.71 -12.79 -6.94
CA SER A 47 4.30 -12.50 -7.18
C SER A 47 3.99 -12.31 -8.67
N ALA A 48 2.70 -12.23 -8.99
CA ALA A 48 2.25 -11.86 -10.33
C ALA A 48 2.41 -10.35 -10.61
N GLY A 49 2.51 -10.02 -11.89
CA GLY A 49 2.47 -8.68 -12.48
C GLY A 49 2.11 -8.77 -13.96
N GLY A 50 2.19 -7.67 -14.71
CA GLY A 50 1.91 -7.69 -16.15
C GLY A 50 0.44 -7.60 -16.53
N SER A 51 0.19 -7.34 -17.81
CA SER A 51 -1.11 -7.47 -18.47
C SER A 51 -0.95 -8.23 -19.81
N PRO A 52 -1.38 -9.51 -19.89
CA PRO A 52 -2.11 -10.28 -18.88
C PRO A 52 -1.24 -10.61 -17.66
N LYS A 53 -1.90 -10.86 -16.52
CA LYS A 53 -1.20 -11.16 -15.27
C LYS A 53 -0.50 -12.50 -15.34
N ALA A 54 0.80 -12.50 -15.12
CA ALA A 54 1.63 -13.70 -15.07
C ALA A 54 2.57 -13.65 -13.86
N LYS A 55 2.96 -14.83 -13.37
CA LYS A 55 3.89 -14.95 -12.24
C LYS A 55 5.27 -14.45 -12.65
N HIS A 56 5.99 -13.86 -11.69
CA HIS A 56 7.37 -13.43 -11.85
C HIS A 56 7.57 -12.28 -12.86
N VAL A 57 6.51 -11.53 -13.17
CA VAL A 57 6.56 -10.44 -14.13
C VAL A 57 6.66 -9.10 -13.42
N LEU A 58 7.59 -8.25 -13.88
CA LEU A 58 7.71 -6.86 -13.43
C LEU A 58 6.66 -5.99 -14.12
N TYR A 59 6.21 -4.94 -13.43
CA TYR A 59 5.22 -4.01 -13.92
C TYR A 59 5.76 -3.14 -15.06
N LYS A 60 5.04 -3.15 -16.18
CA LYS A 60 5.11 -2.12 -17.21
C LYS A 60 4.22 -0.94 -16.81
N LEU A 61 4.61 0.28 -17.18
CA LEU A 61 3.85 1.48 -16.86
C LEU A 61 2.40 1.45 -17.41
N SER A 62 2.17 0.73 -18.50
CA SER A 62 0.86 0.54 -19.11
C SER A 62 -0.02 -0.51 -18.43
N ASP A 63 0.52 -1.30 -17.49
CA ASP A 63 -0.23 -2.40 -16.87
C ASP A 63 -1.39 -1.93 -15.98
N GLY A 64 -2.35 -2.82 -15.75
CA GLY A 64 -3.41 -2.62 -14.76
C GLY A 64 -2.98 -3.00 -13.34
N ALA A 65 -3.60 -2.42 -12.31
CA ALA A 65 -3.27 -2.70 -10.90
C ALA A 65 -3.40 -4.20 -10.52
N ASN A 66 -2.56 -4.67 -9.57
CA ASN A 66 -2.46 -6.10 -9.24
C ASN A 66 -3.72 -6.70 -8.58
N GLY A 67 -4.42 -5.95 -7.71
CA GLY A 67 -5.70 -6.38 -7.11
C GLY A 67 -5.59 -7.64 -6.22
N THR A 68 -4.37 -8.01 -5.82
CA THR A 68 -4.03 -9.18 -4.99
C THR A 68 -4.03 -8.87 -3.50
N GLY A 69 -4.06 -7.59 -3.12
CA GLY A 69 -3.86 -7.13 -1.74
C GLY A 69 -2.42 -6.68 -1.54
N ILE A 70 -1.47 -7.59 -1.74
CA ILE A 70 -0.02 -7.31 -1.76
C ILE A 70 0.43 -6.95 -3.18
N ASP A 71 1.14 -5.83 -3.34
CA ASP A 71 1.58 -5.36 -4.66
C ASP A 71 2.71 -6.22 -5.23
N ALA A 72 3.74 -6.53 -4.42
CA ALA A 72 4.78 -7.48 -4.83
C ALA A 72 5.39 -8.29 -3.69
N VAL A 73 5.85 -9.50 -4.04
CA VAL A 73 6.66 -10.38 -3.17
C VAL A 73 7.96 -10.68 -3.91
N TRP A 74 9.10 -10.50 -3.25
CA TRP A 74 10.42 -10.70 -3.84
C TRP A 74 11.24 -11.71 -3.06
N ARG A 75 12.02 -12.55 -3.75
CA ARG A 75 13.20 -13.17 -3.16
C ARG A 75 14.32 -12.13 -3.19
N ALA A 76 14.64 -11.61 -2.01
CA ALA A 76 15.59 -10.53 -1.82
C ALA A 76 16.98 -11.05 -1.46
N ASN A 77 17.99 -10.18 -1.52
CA ASN A 77 19.29 -10.48 -0.95
C ASN A 77 19.28 -10.13 0.56
N PRO A 78 19.52 -11.09 1.48
CA PRO A 78 19.55 -10.81 2.91
C PRO A 78 20.48 -9.67 3.33
N SER A 79 21.60 -9.46 2.60
CA SER A 79 22.58 -8.43 2.94
C SER A 79 22.03 -7.00 2.81
N ASN A 80 20.98 -6.79 2.02
CA ASN A 80 20.32 -5.49 1.87
C ASN A 80 18.82 -5.53 2.17
N ASN A 81 18.36 -6.57 2.87
CA ASN A 81 16.97 -6.81 3.25
C ASN A 81 16.85 -7.12 4.75
N GLY A 82 17.66 -6.47 5.59
CA GLY A 82 17.60 -6.64 7.04
C GLY A 82 17.91 -8.05 7.55
N GLY A 83 18.64 -8.86 6.77
CA GLY A 83 18.90 -10.28 7.09
C GLY A 83 17.80 -11.24 6.61
N GLU A 84 16.68 -10.73 6.10
CA GLU A 84 15.54 -11.55 5.68
C GLU A 84 15.67 -12.02 4.24
N LYS A 85 15.12 -13.21 3.95
CA LYS A 85 15.20 -13.81 2.62
C LYS A 85 14.21 -13.20 1.64
N PHE A 86 13.06 -12.76 2.13
CA PHE A 86 11.97 -12.30 1.28
C PHE A 86 11.60 -10.86 1.60
N ALA A 87 11.03 -10.16 0.62
CA ALA A 87 10.50 -8.81 0.82
C ALA A 87 9.02 -8.77 0.43
N ILE A 88 8.20 -8.22 1.31
CA ILE A 88 6.80 -7.86 1.03
C ILE A 88 6.78 -6.38 0.69
N VAL A 89 6.38 -6.06 -0.54
CA VAL A 89 6.43 -4.71 -1.09
C VAL A 89 5.01 -4.17 -1.28
N GLU A 90 4.80 -2.96 -0.79
CA GLU A 90 3.59 -2.17 -1.01
C GLU A 90 3.96 -0.84 -1.67
N ALA A 91 3.22 -0.47 -2.71
CA ALA A 91 3.37 0.76 -3.47
C ALA A 91 2.14 1.65 -3.29
N LYS A 92 2.34 2.83 -2.69
CA LYS A 92 1.31 3.85 -2.53
C LYS A 92 1.57 5.01 -3.48
N ALA A 93 0.56 5.37 -4.25
CA ALA A 93 0.56 6.60 -5.06
C ALA A 93 -0.61 7.51 -4.62
N SER A 94 -0.44 8.83 -4.71
CA SER A 94 -1.54 9.78 -4.49
C SER A 94 -2.46 9.84 -5.70
N ARG A 95 -3.77 9.92 -5.48
CA ARG A 95 -4.77 10.22 -6.53
C ARG A 95 -5.07 11.71 -6.64
N ASP A 96 -4.94 12.45 -5.54
CA ASP A 96 -5.24 13.88 -5.52
C ASP A 96 -4.06 14.68 -6.11
N GLU A 97 -4.40 15.51 -7.10
CA GLU A 97 -3.56 16.61 -7.56
C GLU A 97 -3.30 17.63 -6.45
N ASP A 98 -4.13 17.68 -5.41
CA ASP A 98 -3.86 18.49 -4.23
C ASP A 98 -2.96 17.75 -3.25
N ALA A 99 -1.64 17.92 -3.41
CA ALA A 99 -0.71 17.59 -2.34
C ALA A 99 -1.16 18.24 -1.01
N PRO A 100 -1.02 17.55 0.14
CA PRO A 100 -1.18 18.20 1.44
C PRO A 100 -0.34 19.49 1.46
N LYS A 101 -0.89 20.61 1.97
CA LYS A 101 -0.25 21.96 1.90
C LYS A 101 1.22 21.97 2.33
N PHE A 102 1.63 21.05 3.22
CA PHE A 102 3.04 20.92 3.63
C PHE A 102 3.97 20.44 2.50
N MET A 103 3.52 19.61 1.57
CA MET A 103 4.30 19.15 0.41
C MET A 103 4.28 20.15 -0.76
N ARG A 104 3.36 21.12 -0.75
CA ARG A 104 3.34 22.23 -1.72
C ARG A 104 4.38 23.32 -1.44
N LYS A 105 5.06 23.28 -0.29
CA LYS A 105 6.17 24.20 -0.01
C LYS A 105 7.37 23.82 -0.87
N LEU A 106 7.78 24.75 -1.74
CA LEU A 106 9.02 24.66 -2.51
C LEU A 106 10.17 24.34 -1.53
N ASN A 107 10.96 23.31 -1.82
CA ASN A 107 12.07 22.80 -1.00
C ASN A 107 11.74 21.93 0.24
N ASN A 108 10.51 21.43 0.42
CA ASN A 108 10.24 20.48 1.52
C ASN A 108 10.71 19.05 1.18
N MET A 109 11.92 18.70 1.66
CA MET A 109 12.52 17.36 1.51
C MET A 109 12.05 16.35 2.57
N ARG A 110 11.10 16.71 3.45
CA ARG A 110 10.72 15.86 4.58
C ARG A 110 9.91 14.65 4.13
N LYS A 111 10.42 13.46 4.41
CA LYS A 111 9.73 12.17 4.22
C LYS A 111 8.39 12.16 5.01
N PRO A 112 7.23 12.01 4.35
CA PRO A 112 5.93 12.10 5.02
C PRO A 112 5.62 10.87 5.87
N GLY A 113 4.88 11.03 6.98
CA GLY A 113 4.32 9.86 7.67
C GLY A 113 3.19 9.24 6.84
N VAL A 114 3.23 7.93 6.57
CA VAL A 114 2.23 7.24 5.74
C VAL A 114 1.27 6.34 6.53
N GLY A 115 1.35 6.33 7.86
CA GLY A 115 0.51 5.44 8.70
C GLY A 115 -1.01 5.62 8.54
N SER A 116 -1.48 6.83 8.24
CA SER A 116 -2.90 7.08 7.93
C SER A 116 -3.32 6.61 6.54
N LYS A 117 -2.35 6.31 5.66
CA LYS A 117 -2.58 5.80 4.28
C LYS A 117 -2.60 4.28 4.20
N LEU A 118 -2.31 3.59 5.31
CA LEU A 118 -2.47 2.14 5.38
C LEU A 118 -3.96 1.80 5.35
N GLY A 119 -4.36 0.99 4.38
CA GLY A 119 -5.73 0.53 4.24
C GLY A 119 -6.17 -0.32 5.43
N VAL A 120 -7.49 -0.45 5.58
CA VAL A 120 -8.09 -1.34 6.59
C VAL A 120 -9.12 -2.21 5.89
N SER A 121 -8.99 -3.52 6.03
CA SER A 121 -9.93 -4.51 5.48
C SER A 121 -10.86 -5.02 6.59
N GLY A 122 -12.08 -5.43 6.23
CA GLY A 122 -13.08 -5.96 7.17
C GLY A 122 -14.14 -4.95 7.64
N LEU A 123 -14.02 -3.66 7.29
CA LEU A 123 -15.04 -2.65 7.58
C LEU A 123 -16.11 -2.61 6.49
N GLY A 124 -17.38 -2.49 6.87
CA GLY A 124 -18.55 -2.55 5.98
C GLY A 124 -18.82 -1.28 5.18
N ASP A 125 -18.12 -0.18 5.43
CA ASP A 125 -18.27 1.08 4.71
C ASP A 125 -16.94 1.88 4.69
N PRO A 126 -16.33 2.14 3.52
CA PRO A 126 -15.12 2.95 3.37
C PRO A 126 -15.28 4.42 3.80
N SER A 127 -16.51 4.94 3.96
CA SER A 127 -16.74 6.31 4.48
C SER A 127 -16.22 6.50 5.91
N THR A 128 -16.14 5.42 6.70
CA THR A 128 -15.68 5.44 8.09
C THR A 128 -14.15 5.51 8.24
N LEU A 129 -13.42 5.48 7.12
CA LEU A 129 -11.94 5.53 7.04
C LEU A 129 -11.39 6.92 6.70
N LEU A 130 -12.25 7.83 6.24
CA LEU A 130 -11.89 9.23 6.10
C LEU A 130 -11.99 9.88 7.49
N GLU A 131 -10.86 10.00 8.18
CA GLU A 131 -10.74 10.96 9.27
C GLU A 131 -11.03 12.34 8.66
N PRO A 132 -12.01 13.11 9.17
CA PRO A 132 -12.07 14.53 8.86
C PRO A 132 -10.71 15.13 9.23
N ILE A 133 -10.09 15.85 8.29
CA ILE A 133 -8.92 16.64 8.62
C ILE A 133 -9.42 17.72 9.57
N GLU A 134 -9.24 17.50 10.88
CA GLU A 134 -9.45 18.55 11.88
C GLU A 134 -8.52 19.70 11.51
N SER A 135 -9.13 20.76 11.00
CA SER A 135 -8.46 22.00 10.68
C SER A 135 -8.33 22.75 12.00
N GLU A 136 -7.13 22.80 12.57
CA GLU A 136 -6.88 23.69 13.70
C GLU A 136 -6.78 25.14 13.22
N GLN A 137 -7.80 25.94 13.57
CA GLN A 137 -7.86 27.40 13.76
C GLN A 137 -9.35 27.70 14.08
N ASP A 138 -9.79 28.34 15.17
CA ASP A 138 -9.14 29.11 16.21
C ASP A 138 -10.03 29.08 17.47
N ALA A 139 -9.41 29.26 18.63
CA ALA A 139 -10.09 29.54 19.88
C ALA A 139 -10.62 30.99 19.90
N SER A 140 -11.92 31.20 20.18
CA SER A 140 -12.39 32.22 21.15
C SER A 140 -13.92 32.15 21.37
N SER A 141 -14.27 31.64 22.56
CA SER A 141 -15.32 32.09 23.50
C SER A 141 -16.63 32.77 23.03
N LYS A 142 -17.73 32.07 23.40
CA LYS A 142 -18.94 32.51 24.13
C LYS A 142 -19.90 33.53 23.50
N ASN A 143 -21.11 33.07 23.17
CA ASN A 143 -22.34 33.37 23.93
C ASN A 143 -23.53 32.51 23.44
N SER A 144 -24.15 31.78 24.36
CA SER A 144 -25.54 31.26 24.27
C SER A 144 -26.48 32.25 24.99
N PRO A 145 -27.83 32.14 25.01
CA PRO A 145 -28.70 31.02 24.57
C PRO A 145 -29.99 31.45 23.80
N SER A 146 -30.73 30.50 23.21
CA SER A 146 -32.15 30.30 23.54
C SER A 146 -32.79 29.09 22.84
N THR A 147 -33.64 28.45 23.59
CA THR A 147 -34.53 27.32 23.31
C THR A 147 -35.78 27.77 22.54
N LYS A 148 -36.33 26.94 21.64
CA LYS A 148 -37.72 26.40 21.72
C LYS A 148 -38.15 25.54 20.52
N ASN A 149 -38.90 24.52 20.90
CA ASN A 149 -39.62 23.45 20.18
C ASN A 149 -40.41 23.80 18.91
N THR A 150 -40.60 22.76 18.06
CA THR A 150 -41.87 22.13 17.58
C THR A 150 -41.52 21.42 16.25
N GLY A 151 -41.88 20.19 15.87
CA GLY A 151 -42.84 19.19 16.32
C GLY A 151 -43.55 18.64 15.07
N ARG A 152 -43.20 17.44 14.56
CA ARG A 152 -44.16 16.51 13.92
C ARG A 152 -43.58 15.14 13.59
N SER A 153 -44.25 14.13 14.12
CA SER A 153 -44.07 12.70 13.85
C SER A 153 -44.57 12.30 12.47
N LYS A 154 -43.94 11.29 11.86
CA LYS A 154 -44.60 10.35 10.94
C LYS A 154 -43.87 9.00 10.93
N LYS A 155 -44.68 7.94 10.93
CA LYS A 155 -44.40 6.53 11.24
C LYS A 155 -43.49 5.80 10.22
N LEU A 156 -42.79 4.78 10.72
CA LEU A 156 -42.06 3.74 9.98
C LEU A 156 -42.99 2.88 9.09
N PRO A 157 -42.42 2.19 8.09
CA PRO A 157 -42.75 0.80 7.80
C PRO A 157 -41.62 -0.14 8.27
N SER A 158 -42.02 -1.20 8.96
CA SER A 158 -41.19 -2.29 9.44
C SER A 158 -40.61 -3.11 8.29
N LYS A 159 -39.28 -3.25 8.24
CA LYS A 159 -38.63 -4.36 7.55
C LYS A 159 -38.05 -5.31 8.58
N SER A 160 -38.61 -6.52 8.54
CA SER A 160 -38.19 -7.74 9.22
C SER A 160 -36.69 -7.79 9.53
N SER A 161 -36.37 -7.89 10.82
CA SER A 161 -35.05 -8.24 11.33
C SER A 161 -34.68 -9.64 10.85
N LYS A 162 -33.96 -9.74 9.73
CA LYS A 162 -33.07 -10.88 9.53
C LYS A 162 -31.95 -10.70 10.53
N THR A 163 -31.97 -11.50 11.58
CA THR A 163 -30.83 -11.78 12.45
C THR A 163 -29.68 -12.32 11.60
N SER A 164 -28.94 -11.42 10.97
CA SER A 164 -27.61 -11.76 10.49
C SER A 164 -26.74 -11.90 11.73
N THR A 165 -26.33 -13.13 12.01
CA THR A 165 -25.25 -13.42 12.94
C THR A 165 -24.06 -12.53 12.56
N THR A 166 -23.82 -11.49 13.34
CA THR A 166 -22.68 -10.59 13.22
C THR A 166 -21.43 -11.43 13.51
N LYS A 167 -20.86 -12.08 12.49
CA LYS A 167 -19.43 -12.39 12.53
C LYS A 167 -18.76 -11.04 12.73
N SER A 168 -18.18 -10.81 13.89
CA SER A 168 -17.30 -9.66 14.12
C SER A 168 -16.26 -9.70 13.00
N LYS A 169 -16.39 -8.82 12.00
CA LYS A 169 -15.44 -8.81 10.90
C LYS A 169 -14.12 -8.36 11.50
N ASP A 170 -13.15 -9.26 11.51
CA ASP A 170 -11.81 -8.97 11.98
C ASP A 170 -11.24 -7.79 11.20
N VAL A 171 -10.88 -6.73 11.93
CA VAL A 171 -10.31 -5.52 11.34
C VAL A 171 -8.83 -5.78 11.10
N LEU A 172 -8.42 -5.76 9.83
CA LEU A 172 -7.03 -6.02 9.42
C LEU A 172 -6.37 -4.73 8.93
N VAL A 173 -5.20 -4.41 9.47
CA VAL A 173 -4.40 -3.26 9.05
C VAL A 173 -3.46 -3.69 7.91
N GLN A 174 -3.45 -2.95 6.81
CA GLN A 174 -2.56 -3.24 5.71
C GLN A 174 -1.08 -3.25 6.16
N MET A 175 -0.29 -4.18 5.59
CA MET A 175 1.08 -4.48 5.99
C MET A 175 1.23 -5.06 7.41
N SER A 176 0.16 -5.31 8.16
CA SER A 176 0.26 -6.07 9.41
C SER A 176 0.52 -7.54 9.14
N VAL A 177 1.07 -8.25 10.13
CA VAL A 177 1.32 -9.69 10.03
C VAL A 177 0.05 -10.43 9.60
N GLU A 178 -1.08 -10.16 10.27
CA GLU A 178 -2.36 -10.82 9.99
C GLU A 178 -2.86 -10.55 8.57
N TRP A 179 -2.70 -9.31 8.09
CA TRP A 179 -3.07 -8.94 6.73
C TRP A 179 -2.16 -9.59 5.69
N ILE A 180 -0.84 -9.64 5.93
CA ILE A 180 0.12 -10.29 5.04
C ILE A 180 -0.24 -11.76 4.91
N LEU A 181 -0.39 -12.47 6.03
CA LEU A 181 -0.73 -13.90 6.04
C LEU A 181 -2.03 -14.18 5.29
N SER A 182 -3.05 -13.32 5.43
CA SER A 182 -4.33 -13.48 4.73
C SER A 182 -4.23 -13.33 3.20
N ASN A 183 -3.21 -12.62 2.69
CA ASN A 183 -3.04 -12.33 1.26
C ASN A 183 -1.87 -13.08 0.60
N LEU A 184 -0.94 -13.63 1.39
CA LEU A 184 0.33 -14.16 0.91
C LEU A 184 0.16 -15.30 -0.09
N GLN A 185 -0.68 -16.28 0.23
CA GLN A 185 -0.94 -17.42 -0.68
C GLN A 185 -1.49 -16.95 -2.03
N LYS A 186 -2.38 -15.95 -2.04
CA LYS A 186 -2.92 -15.37 -3.28
C LYS A 186 -1.83 -14.61 -4.06
N ALA A 187 -0.96 -13.89 -3.36
CA ALA A 187 0.10 -13.10 -3.97
C ALA A 187 1.14 -13.97 -4.70
N VAL A 188 1.55 -15.10 -4.13
CA VAL A 188 2.56 -16.01 -4.74
C VAL A 188 1.96 -17.21 -5.48
N GLY A 189 0.69 -17.53 -5.24
CA GLY A 189 -0.03 -18.64 -5.88
C GLY A 189 0.55 -20.03 -5.58
N ASN A 190 1.30 -20.18 -4.48
CA ASN A 190 1.89 -21.44 -4.03
C ASN A 190 1.97 -21.45 -2.48
N ARG A 191 1.35 -22.45 -1.84
CA ARG A 191 1.27 -22.56 -0.38
C ARG A 191 2.63 -22.84 0.29
N ILE A 192 3.48 -23.65 -0.33
CA ILE A 192 4.81 -23.98 0.20
C ILE A 192 5.69 -22.74 0.17
N LEU A 193 5.67 -22.01 -0.95
CA LEU A 193 6.40 -20.76 -1.08
C LEU A 193 5.88 -19.70 -0.11
N ALA A 194 4.56 -19.61 0.08
CA ALA A 194 3.96 -18.70 1.06
C ALA A 194 4.48 -18.98 2.48
N ALA A 195 4.55 -20.25 2.90
CA ALA A 195 5.09 -20.62 4.21
C ALA A 195 6.59 -20.28 4.36
N GLN A 196 7.37 -20.40 3.28
CA GLN A 196 8.78 -19.99 3.28
C GLN A 196 8.95 -18.47 3.40
N VAL A 197 8.08 -17.70 2.72
CA VAL A 197 8.06 -16.24 2.82
C VAL A 197 7.66 -15.81 4.23
N GLU A 198 6.60 -16.39 4.79
CA GLU A 198 6.14 -16.15 6.17
C GLU A 198 7.26 -16.34 7.20
N ALA A 199 8.12 -17.32 7.00
CA ALA A 199 9.22 -17.62 7.92
C ALA A 199 10.37 -16.60 7.89
N SER A 200 10.51 -15.77 6.85
CA SER A 200 11.65 -14.86 6.71
C SER A 200 11.38 -13.70 5.74
N TYR A 201 10.64 -12.68 6.17
CA TYR A 201 10.38 -11.51 5.34
C TYR A 201 10.62 -10.17 6.06
N SER A 202 10.99 -9.17 5.27
CA SER A 202 10.96 -7.76 5.65
C SER A 202 9.91 -7.00 4.83
N ARG A 203 9.30 -5.97 5.42
CA ARG A 203 8.33 -5.11 4.76
C ARG A 203 8.98 -3.88 4.15
N HIS A 204 8.55 -3.55 2.94
CA HIS A 204 8.97 -2.36 2.22
C HIS A 204 7.73 -1.61 1.75
N LEU A 205 7.64 -0.33 2.09
CA LEU A 205 6.60 0.55 1.56
C LEU A 205 7.25 1.64 0.73
N PHE A 206 6.81 1.79 -0.52
CA PHE A 206 7.20 2.88 -1.39
C PHE A 206 6.04 3.85 -1.54
N TYR A 207 6.28 5.11 -1.23
CA TYR A 207 5.30 6.18 -1.44
C TYR A 207 5.76 7.12 -2.55
N SER A 208 5.02 7.12 -3.64
CA SER A 208 5.28 7.87 -4.87
C SER A 208 4.19 8.93 -5.08
N PRO A 209 4.21 10.05 -4.33
CA PRO A 209 3.32 11.18 -4.57
C PRO A 209 3.68 11.90 -5.88
N LEU A 210 2.70 12.50 -6.56
CA LEU A 210 2.96 13.30 -7.77
C LEU A 210 4.02 14.38 -7.55
N TYR A 211 3.96 15.10 -6.43
CA TYR A 211 4.93 16.16 -6.07
C TYR A 211 6.16 15.62 -5.32
N HIS A 212 6.63 14.43 -5.65
CA HIS A 212 7.91 13.95 -5.10
C HIS A 212 9.05 14.87 -5.56
N PRO A 213 10.05 15.20 -4.72
CA PRO A 213 11.12 16.14 -5.07
C PRO A 213 11.93 15.79 -6.31
N SER A 214 11.94 14.51 -6.70
CA SER A 214 12.65 14.04 -7.89
C SER A 214 11.85 14.16 -9.19
N SER A 215 10.60 14.64 -9.16
CA SER A 215 9.64 14.64 -10.29
C SER A 215 9.27 13.27 -10.89
N SER A 216 10.02 12.20 -10.58
CA SER A 216 9.80 10.83 -11.05
C SER A 216 8.33 10.40 -11.12
N PRO A 217 7.51 10.44 -10.04
CA PRO A 217 6.12 10.01 -10.14
C PRO A 217 5.24 10.89 -11.03
N LYS A 218 5.58 12.18 -11.18
CA LYS A 218 4.91 13.09 -12.11
C LYS A 218 5.26 12.74 -13.56
N GLU A 219 6.54 12.56 -13.87
CA GLU A 219 7.01 12.15 -15.20
C GLU A 219 6.36 10.82 -15.61
N HIS A 220 6.27 9.85 -14.68
CA HIS A 220 5.57 8.59 -14.93
C HIS A 220 4.06 8.75 -15.17
N ALA A 221 3.42 9.73 -14.52
CA ALA A 221 2.00 10.00 -14.74
C ALA A 221 1.78 10.64 -16.12
N GLU A 222 2.63 11.60 -16.50
CA GLU A 222 2.60 12.27 -17.80
C GLU A 222 2.92 11.29 -18.94
N ALA A 223 3.97 10.48 -18.79
CA ALA A 223 4.34 9.44 -19.75
C ALA A 223 3.19 8.46 -19.99
N ARG A 224 2.49 8.07 -18.92
CA ARG A 224 1.32 7.19 -19.04
C ARG A 224 0.15 7.84 -19.78
N ILE A 225 -0.13 9.13 -19.52
CA ILE A 225 -1.19 9.87 -20.22
C ILE A 225 -0.88 9.99 -21.71
N ASN A 226 0.39 10.22 -22.04
CA ASN A 226 0.84 10.43 -23.41
C ASN A 226 1.18 9.14 -24.16
N ASN A 227 1.08 7.97 -23.52
CA ASN A 227 1.59 6.68 -24.03
C ASN A 227 3.05 6.76 -24.48
N ALA A 228 3.86 7.49 -23.71
CA ALA A 228 5.27 7.67 -23.96
C ALA A 228 6.08 6.40 -23.66
N ASN A 229 7.28 6.34 -24.22
CA ASN A 229 8.20 5.22 -24.07
C ASN A 229 9.11 5.39 -22.84
N GLU A 230 9.80 4.32 -22.45
CA GLU A 230 10.76 4.24 -21.32
C GLU A 230 11.72 5.44 -21.20
N SER A 231 12.17 6.01 -22.32
CA SER A 231 13.07 7.18 -22.34
C SER A 231 12.47 8.43 -21.69
N GLU A 232 11.15 8.53 -21.61
CA GLU A 232 10.43 9.69 -21.08
C GLU A 232 10.11 9.56 -19.58
N HIS A 233 10.45 8.43 -18.93
CA HIS A 233 10.25 8.20 -17.49
C HIS A 233 11.43 7.49 -16.81
N HIS A 234 12.65 7.87 -17.16
CA HIS A 234 13.89 7.21 -16.71
C HIS A 234 14.18 7.32 -15.20
N ILE A 235 13.67 8.34 -14.49
CA ILE A 235 13.93 8.50 -13.05
C ILE A 235 12.91 7.69 -12.26
N HIS A 236 13.37 6.75 -11.43
CA HIS A 236 12.51 5.90 -10.61
C HIS A 236 12.79 6.14 -9.12
N LYS A 237 12.13 7.14 -8.53
CA LYS A 237 12.35 7.54 -7.13
C LYS A 237 11.03 7.63 -6.37
N ALA A 238 11.06 7.11 -5.15
CA ALA A 238 9.96 7.12 -4.22
C ALA A 238 10.49 7.28 -2.78
N PHE A 239 9.63 7.70 -1.86
CA PHE A 239 9.95 7.61 -0.44
C PHE A 239 9.88 6.14 -0.01
N HIS A 240 11.03 5.54 0.33
CA HIS A 240 11.12 4.15 0.81
C HIS A 240 11.06 4.10 2.33
N TYR A 241 10.15 3.29 2.90
CA TYR A 241 10.10 2.96 4.34
C TYR A 241 10.48 1.50 4.54
N ASN A 242 11.42 1.25 5.45
CA ASN A 242 11.91 -0.09 5.79
C ASN A 242 11.02 -0.80 6.81
N GLU A 243 11.37 -2.05 7.14
CA GLU A 243 10.63 -2.90 8.09
C GLU A 243 10.32 -2.18 9.41
N THR A 244 11.32 -1.55 10.03
CA THR A 244 11.17 -0.85 11.31
C THR A 244 10.17 0.31 11.22
N GLU A 245 10.25 1.11 10.15
CA GLU A 245 9.33 2.23 9.93
C GLU A 245 7.91 1.74 9.62
N VAL A 246 7.76 0.71 8.78
CA VAL A 246 6.47 0.12 8.42
C VAL A 246 5.80 -0.47 9.65
N LYS A 247 6.53 -1.23 10.46
CA LYS A 247 6.04 -1.76 11.75
C LYS A 247 5.54 -0.65 12.67
N ALA A 248 6.28 0.45 12.78
CA ALA A 248 5.86 1.59 13.59
C ALA A 248 4.55 2.21 13.09
N PHE A 249 4.36 2.31 11.77
CA PHE A 249 3.10 2.79 11.17
C PHE A 249 1.93 1.84 11.40
N VAL A 250 2.15 0.53 11.22
CA VAL A 250 1.15 -0.51 11.50
C VAL A 250 0.72 -0.43 12.96
N ASN A 251 1.68 -0.40 13.89
CA ASN A 251 1.41 -0.32 15.32
C ASN A 251 0.67 0.99 15.69
N LYS A 252 1.02 2.13 15.08
CA LYS A 252 0.28 3.38 15.26
C LYS A 252 -1.17 3.25 14.79
N ARG A 253 -1.40 2.61 13.63
CA ARG A 253 -2.75 2.41 13.09
C ARG A 253 -3.57 1.43 13.93
N LYS A 254 -2.97 0.31 14.37
CA LYS A 254 -3.57 -0.66 15.29
C LYS A 254 -4.01 -0.01 16.60
N LYS A 255 -3.18 0.86 17.20
CA LYS A 255 -3.55 1.64 18.40
C LYS A 255 -4.76 2.54 18.16
N SER A 256 -4.79 3.26 17.03
CA SER A 256 -5.93 4.12 16.68
C SER A 256 -7.22 3.30 16.53
N LEU A 257 -7.18 2.18 15.80
CA LEU A 257 -8.34 1.32 15.60
C LEU A 257 -8.79 0.62 16.87
N THR A 258 -7.87 0.27 17.77
CA THR A 258 -8.21 -0.33 19.07
C THR A 258 -9.07 0.62 19.91
N LYS A 259 -8.81 1.94 19.85
CA LYS A 259 -9.66 2.94 20.53
C LYS A 259 -11.09 2.96 19.98
N LYS A 260 -11.27 2.64 18.69
CA LYS A 260 -12.57 2.71 17.99
C LYS A 260 -13.34 1.39 18.05
N HIS A 261 -12.64 0.26 17.95
CA HIS A 261 -13.24 -1.07 17.75
C HIS A 261 -13.00 -2.02 18.93
N GLY A 262 -12.31 -1.56 19.98
CA GLY A 262 -11.93 -2.39 21.12
C GLY A 262 -10.70 -3.27 20.87
N ALA A 263 -10.34 -4.05 21.88
CA ALA A 263 -9.14 -4.90 21.87
C ALA A 263 -9.35 -6.20 21.08
N LEU A 264 -9.43 -6.07 19.75
CA LEU A 264 -9.47 -7.23 18.84
C LEU A 264 -8.10 -7.92 18.77
N ASN A 265 -8.09 -9.25 18.59
CA ASN A 265 -6.85 -10.01 18.42
C ASN A 265 -6.02 -9.53 17.23
N THR A 266 -6.68 -9.14 16.12
CA THR A 266 -6.02 -8.62 14.91
C THR A 266 -5.47 -7.20 15.05
N LEU A 267 -5.75 -6.53 16.17
CA LEU A 267 -5.25 -5.18 16.47
C LEU A 267 -4.15 -5.21 17.55
N LYS A 268 -3.68 -6.40 17.95
CA LYS A 268 -2.52 -6.53 18.84
C LYS A 268 -1.27 -5.96 18.19
N ILE A 269 -0.51 -5.22 18.99
CA ILE A 269 0.75 -4.58 18.58
C ILE A 269 1.78 -5.64 18.24
N GLU A 270 2.48 -5.43 17.14
CA GLU A 270 3.55 -6.32 16.68
C GLU A 270 4.81 -6.06 17.50
N ALA A 271 5.38 -7.16 18.01
CA ALA A 271 6.62 -7.19 18.78
C ALA A 271 7.82 -6.87 17.91
#